data_AF-A0A7X8QZ93-F1
#
_entry.id   AF-A0A7X8QZ93-F1
#
_cell.length_a   1.000
_cell.length_b   1.000
_cell.length_c   1.000
_cell.angle_alpha   90.00
_cell.angle_beta   90.00
_cell.angle_gamma   90.00
#
_symmetry.space_group_name_H-M   'P 1'
#
loop_
_entity.id
_entity.type
_entity.pdbx_description
1 polymer ?
#
loop_
_entity_poly.entity_id
_entity_poly.type
_entity_poly.pdbx_seq_one_letter_code
_entity_poly.pdbx_strand_id
1 'polypeptide(L)'
;MKIRGRYAILLLCTLIVALQAVSCSPSTTELLNDTDQHTPDIKVNNSEDLLSFYKENVNSVSPDDSSPQMKETEGLIYILEASFDSQSDIFIGNENKEYLVENYLSPENKYFFMTAGDWNKIISILFSAGDNSISARNYLSGYMENDLINRQDAVSSIMKVLASIPSITIEEDASALHKSYVLTDLDDLSEENQLLIRNAYCLGFTDLNIDSAKKFRPNDYLSRNDSVSILYRIFSNLGFPINKLTQNEDPSAATDTEPGGNSEELYSLEHIYTEYNNYLDNLFKRGKSSDKKKINMLNKAESILTKSTEIGSSSPVLSKEKFTRLLSEVFGLDQKEVDQYLIHETDDAISFDGLAIIVFNSPKLLGQATPEEASQKALDEARAIIPQFDTAQDADSLSHMLSTGLINGIHEIPGFTPQRPVTNAEALIVIKRIVENMKIN
;
A
#
# COMPACT_ATOMS: atom_id res chain seq x y z
N MET A 1 -15.53 39.85 -59.75
CA MET A 1 -14.42 39.14 -59.07
C MET A 1 -14.91 38.60 -57.72
N LYS A 2 -15.30 37.32 -57.61
CA LYS A 2 -15.53 36.58 -56.34
C LYS A 2 -15.93 35.11 -56.61
N ILE A 3 -15.15 34.38 -57.43
CA ILE A 3 -15.37 32.92 -57.63
C ILE A 3 -14.07 32.10 -57.58
N ARG A 4 -12.88 32.72 -57.67
CA ARG A 4 -11.60 31.99 -57.69
C ARG A 4 -11.07 31.47 -56.34
N GLY A 5 -11.65 31.88 -55.20
CA GLY A 5 -11.17 31.48 -53.87
C GLY A 5 -11.69 30.14 -53.33
N ARG A 6 -12.83 29.64 -53.82
CA ARG A 6 -13.45 28.40 -53.29
C ARG A 6 -12.89 27.12 -53.90
N TYR A 7 -12.38 27.19 -55.14
CA TYR A 7 -11.79 26.04 -55.81
C TYR A 7 -10.37 25.71 -55.33
N ALA A 8 -9.62 26.71 -54.83
CA ALA A 8 -8.28 26.50 -54.30
C ALA A 8 -8.28 25.72 -52.97
N ILE A 9 -9.29 25.93 -52.12
CA ILE A 9 -9.42 25.23 -50.83
C ILE A 9 -9.88 23.78 -51.03
N LEU A 10 -10.79 23.54 -51.98
CA LEU A 10 -11.24 22.19 -52.34
C LEU A 10 -10.13 21.33 -52.95
N LEU A 11 -9.24 21.93 -53.76
CA LEU A 11 -8.05 21.25 -54.31
C LEU A 11 -6.98 20.95 -53.26
N LEU A 12 -6.88 21.77 -52.21
CA LEU A 12 -5.94 21.54 -51.11
C LEU A 12 -6.42 20.39 -50.20
N CYS A 13 -7.72 20.31 -49.93
CA CYS A 13 -8.30 19.25 -49.11
C CYS A 13 -8.25 17.87 -49.78
N THR A 14 -8.40 17.78 -51.11
CA THR A 14 -8.27 16.50 -51.83
C THR A 14 -6.83 16.00 -51.95
N LEU A 15 -5.85 16.91 -51.96
CA LEU A 15 -4.43 16.55 -52.01
C LEU A 15 -3.94 15.90 -50.70
N ILE A 16 -4.48 16.35 -49.55
CA ILE A 16 -4.12 15.82 -48.22
C ILE A 16 -4.68 14.39 -48.03
N VAL A 17 -5.89 14.12 -48.52
CA VAL A 17 -6.49 12.77 -48.48
C VAL A 17 -5.75 11.81 -49.42
N ALA A 18 -5.27 12.29 -50.58
CA ALA A 18 -4.46 11.47 -51.49
C ALA A 18 -3.07 11.12 -50.93
N LEU A 19 -2.47 11.99 -50.11
CA LEU A 19 -1.17 11.74 -49.47
C LEU A 19 -1.25 10.72 -48.32
N GLN A 20 -2.41 10.55 -47.68
CA GLN A 20 -2.61 9.53 -46.64
C GLN A 20 -2.93 8.13 -47.21
N ALA A 21 -3.27 8.01 -48.49
CA ALA A 21 -3.60 6.74 -49.13
C ALA A 21 -2.41 6.02 -49.81
N VAL A 22 -1.18 6.58 -49.74
CA VAL A 22 0.00 6.05 -50.45
C VAL A 22 1.07 5.45 -49.51
N SER A 23 0.84 5.40 -48.19
CA SER A 23 1.81 4.83 -47.24
C SER A 23 1.47 3.41 -46.75
N CYS A 24 0.81 2.60 -47.59
CA CYS A 24 0.66 1.17 -47.33
C CYS A 24 1.12 0.33 -48.53
N SER A 25 2.04 -0.60 -48.22
CA SER A 25 2.54 -1.75 -49.01
C SER A 25 3.86 -1.54 -49.76
N PRO A 26 4.80 -2.51 -49.66
CA PRO A 26 4.68 -3.70 -50.51
C PRO A 26 4.81 -5.07 -49.79
N SER A 27 3.84 -5.94 -50.08
CA SER A 27 3.98 -7.29 -50.68
C SER A 27 5.14 -8.24 -50.33
N THR A 28 4.78 -9.36 -49.70
CA THR A 28 4.93 -10.79 -50.11
C THR A 28 6.07 -11.25 -51.03
N THR A 29 6.87 -12.25 -50.59
CA THR A 29 7.17 -13.57 -51.23
C THR A 29 8.02 -14.41 -50.23
N GLU A 30 7.51 -15.48 -49.59
CA GLU A 30 7.71 -16.92 -49.94
C GLU A 30 9.19 -17.29 -50.22
N LEU A 31 9.82 -18.36 -49.72
CA LEU A 31 9.36 -19.66 -49.22
C LEU A 31 10.63 -20.39 -48.70
N LEU A 32 10.55 -21.11 -47.59
CA LEU A 32 11.13 -22.45 -47.42
C LEU A 32 10.60 -23.09 -46.12
N ASN A 33 9.65 -24.02 -46.31
CA ASN A 33 9.45 -25.23 -45.51
C ASN A 33 10.81 -25.87 -45.14
N ASP A 34 11.01 -26.56 -44.02
CA ASP A 34 10.25 -27.73 -43.59
C ASP A 34 10.50 -27.99 -42.08
N THR A 35 9.46 -28.53 -41.45
CA THR A 35 9.48 -29.47 -40.30
C THR A 35 10.78 -29.65 -39.51
N ASP A 36 10.73 -29.34 -38.21
CA ASP A 36 10.71 -30.44 -37.23
C ASP A 36 10.13 -30.00 -35.88
N GLN A 37 9.16 -30.77 -35.42
CA GLN A 37 8.72 -30.82 -34.04
C GLN A 37 9.90 -31.31 -33.19
N HIS A 38 10.58 -30.39 -32.52
CA HIS A 38 11.29 -30.72 -31.29
C HIS A 38 10.93 -29.68 -30.25
N THR A 39 9.83 -29.94 -29.53
CA THR A 39 9.79 -29.61 -28.10
C THR A 39 11.03 -30.25 -27.48
N PRO A 40 12.01 -29.47 -26.98
CA PRO A 40 13.04 -30.06 -26.14
C PRO A 40 12.31 -30.55 -24.89
N ASP A 41 12.30 -31.86 -24.71
CA ASP A 41 11.81 -32.52 -23.52
C ASP A 41 12.82 -32.20 -22.39
N ILE A 42 12.74 -30.99 -21.85
CA ILE A 42 13.60 -30.57 -20.74
C ILE A 42 12.97 -31.14 -19.47
N LYS A 43 13.38 -32.38 -19.15
CA LYS A 43 13.24 -32.91 -17.79
C LYS A 43 14.21 -32.16 -16.87
N VAL A 44 13.72 -31.07 -16.30
CA VAL A 44 14.39 -30.37 -15.19
C VAL A 44 14.26 -31.25 -13.96
N ASN A 45 15.37 -31.81 -13.49
CA ASN A 45 15.39 -32.72 -12.33
C ASN A 45 15.99 -32.07 -11.06
N ASN A 46 16.46 -30.82 -11.10
CA ASN A 46 17.08 -30.12 -9.96
C ASN A 46 17.10 -28.58 -10.17
N SER A 47 17.00 -27.80 -9.09
CA SER A 47 17.03 -26.33 -9.01
C SER A 47 18.37 -25.69 -9.43
N GLU A 48 19.47 -26.45 -9.45
CA GLU A 48 20.78 -25.92 -9.89
C GLU A 48 20.86 -25.66 -11.41
N ASP A 49 20.10 -26.39 -12.23
CA ASP A 49 20.04 -26.18 -13.69
C ASP A 49 19.17 -24.97 -14.08
N LEU A 50 18.30 -24.51 -13.18
CA LEU A 50 17.48 -23.29 -13.32
C LEU A 50 18.31 -22.02 -13.05
N LEU A 51 19.26 -22.11 -12.10
CA LEU A 51 20.16 -21.02 -11.73
C LEU A 51 21.25 -20.74 -12.77
N SER A 52 21.68 -21.75 -13.53
CA SER A 52 22.65 -21.58 -14.62
C SER A 52 22.04 -20.89 -15.83
N PHE A 53 20.76 -21.17 -16.16
CA PHE A 53 20.01 -20.49 -17.22
C PHE A 53 19.82 -18.98 -16.95
N TYR A 54 19.72 -18.60 -15.68
CA TYR A 54 19.61 -17.19 -15.25
C TYR A 54 20.94 -16.43 -15.35
N LYS A 55 22.08 -17.10 -15.16
CA LYS A 55 23.40 -16.47 -15.15
C LYS A 55 23.96 -16.18 -16.54
N GLU A 56 23.57 -16.93 -17.57
CA GLU A 56 24.14 -16.76 -18.92
C GLU A 56 23.46 -15.67 -19.76
N ASN A 57 22.31 -15.12 -19.35
CA ASN A 57 21.58 -14.12 -20.15
C ASN A 57 21.63 -12.67 -19.64
N VAL A 58 22.38 -12.38 -18.58
CA VAL A 58 22.58 -10.99 -18.12
C VAL A 58 23.91 -10.45 -18.62
N ASN A 59 23.94 -10.03 -19.88
CA ASN A 59 24.92 -9.06 -20.37
C ASN A 59 24.26 -8.16 -21.43
N SER A 60 23.53 -7.15 -20.97
CA SER A 60 23.42 -5.86 -21.66
C SER A 60 23.06 -4.78 -20.66
N VAL A 61 23.97 -3.84 -20.46
CA VAL A 61 23.84 -2.66 -19.61
C VAL A 61 22.70 -1.77 -20.14
N SER A 62 21.76 -1.40 -19.26
CA SER A 62 20.71 -0.39 -19.45
C SER A 62 20.47 0.32 -18.08
N PRO A 63 19.98 1.57 -18.05
CA PRO A 63 20.30 2.53 -17.00
C PRO A 63 19.37 2.46 -15.76
N ASP A 64 19.98 2.30 -14.59
CA ASP A 64 19.52 2.66 -13.23
C ASP A 64 18.06 2.25 -12.84
N ASP A 65 17.91 1.00 -12.41
CA ASP A 65 16.66 0.26 -12.17
C ASP A 65 16.00 0.46 -10.77
N SER A 66 15.94 1.65 -10.16
CA SER A 66 15.16 1.75 -8.88
C SER A 66 14.62 3.13 -8.47
N SER A 67 13.96 3.86 -9.38
CA SER A 67 13.19 5.04 -8.93
C SER A 67 12.07 4.63 -7.95
N PRO A 68 11.79 5.39 -6.87
CA PRO A 68 10.70 5.08 -5.93
C PRO A 68 9.34 4.87 -6.62
N GLN A 69 9.08 5.58 -7.71
CA GLN A 69 7.88 5.45 -8.52
C GLN A 69 7.75 4.07 -9.21
N MET A 70 8.86 3.48 -9.64
CA MET A 70 8.86 2.15 -10.25
C MET A 70 8.49 1.11 -9.20
N LYS A 71 9.07 1.21 -8.00
CA LYS A 71 8.78 0.34 -6.85
C LYS A 71 7.30 0.39 -6.46
N GLU A 72 6.69 1.58 -6.36
CA GLU A 72 5.26 1.68 -6.06
C GLU A 72 4.37 1.15 -7.20
N THR A 73 4.82 1.23 -8.47
CA THR A 73 4.10 0.65 -9.62
C THR A 73 4.13 -0.87 -9.59
N GLU A 74 5.32 -1.46 -9.36
CA GLU A 74 5.49 -2.91 -9.22
C GLU A 74 4.72 -3.44 -8.01
N GLY A 75 4.78 -2.73 -6.88
CA GLY A 75 4.01 -3.07 -5.69
C GLY A 75 2.50 -3.04 -5.93
N LEU A 76 1.98 -2.08 -6.70
CA LEU A 76 0.57 -2.05 -7.08
C LEU A 76 0.21 -3.23 -7.99
N ILE A 77 1.07 -3.57 -8.96
CA ILE A 77 0.86 -4.75 -9.82
C ILE A 77 0.77 -6.02 -8.96
N TYR A 78 1.66 -6.17 -8.00
CA TYR A 78 1.67 -7.31 -7.07
C TYR A 78 0.36 -7.41 -6.27
N ILE A 79 -0.10 -6.31 -5.67
CA ILE A 79 -1.38 -6.29 -4.93
C ILE A 79 -2.56 -6.70 -5.83
N LEU A 80 -2.53 -6.32 -7.09
CA LEU A 80 -3.61 -6.57 -8.05
C LEU A 80 -3.51 -7.94 -8.75
N GLU A 81 -2.43 -8.70 -8.57
CA GLU A 81 -2.15 -9.93 -9.33
C GLU A 81 -3.32 -10.93 -9.25
N ALA A 82 -3.83 -11.18 -8.05
CA ALA A 82 -4.97 -12.06 -7.84
C ALA A 82 -6.26 -11.56 -8.52
N SER A 83 -6.42 -10.24 -8.70
CA SER A 83 -7.56 -9.65 -9.42
C SER A 83 -7.44 -9.79 -10.94
N PHE A 84 -6.24 -10.11 -11.44
CA PHE A 84 -5.94 -10.32 -12.85
C PHE A 84 -5.97 -11.80 -13.28
N ASP A 85 -6.11 -12.73 -12.33
CA ASP A 85 -6.25 -14.16 -12.62
C ASP A 85 -7.72 -14.53 -12.87
N SER A 86 -8.00 -15.09 -14.04
CA SER A 86 -9.32 -15.61 -14.43
C SER A 86 -9.88 -16.71 -13.52
N GLN A 87 -9.03 -17.37 -12.74
CA GLN A 87 -9.42 -18.43 -11.81
C GLN A 87 -9.72 -17.90 -10.39
N SER A 88 -9.45 -16.61 -10.15
CA SER A 88 -9.65 -15.99 -8.85
C SER A 88 -11.09 -15.51 -8.65
N ASP A 89 -11.60 -15.66 -7.44
CA ASP A 89 -12.94 -15.17 -7.05
C ASP A 89 -13.07 -13.64 -7.13
N ILE A 90 -11.93 -12.92 -7.19
CA ILE A 90 -11.87 -11.46 -7.29
C ILE A 90 -11.47 -10.98 -8.69
N PHE A 91 -11.61 -11.84 -9.70
CA PHE A 91 -11.27 -11.50 -11.08
C PHE A 91 -12.10 -10.33 -11.62
N ILE A 92 -11.43 -9.29 -12.11
CA ILE A 92 -12.10 -8.05 -12.57
C ILE A 92 -12.63 -8.13 -14.02
N GLY A 93 -12.40 -9.25 -14.72
CA GLY A 93 -12.74 -9.41 -16.13
C GLY A 93 -11.61 -9.01 -17.09
N ASN A 94 -11.56 -9.66 -18.25
CA ASN A 94 -10.48 -9.48 -19.23
C ASN A 94 -10.36 -8.03 -19.74
N GLU A 95 -11.49 -7.38 -20.05
CA GLU A 95 -11.49 -5.99 -20.56
C GLU A 95 -10.92 -5.01 -19.53
N ASN A 96 -11.23 -5.20 -18.24
CA ASN A 96 -10.73 -4.36 -17.17
C ASN A 96 -9.25 -4.63 -16.87
N LYS A 97 -8.83 -5.90 -16.93
CA LYS A 97 -7.41 -6.29 -16.84
C LYS A 97 -6.59 -5.65 -17.96
N GLU A 98 -7.02 -5.80 -19.21
CA GLU A 98 -6.34 -5.22 -20.37
C GLU A 98 -6.23 -3.71 -20.23
N TYR A 99 -7.33 -3.05 -19.86
CA TYR A 99 -7.32 -1.61 -19.60
C TYR A 99 -6.31 -1.22 -18.50
N LEU A 100 -6.32 -1.89 -17.36
CA LEU A 100 -5.41 -1.56 -16.26
C LEU A 100 -3.95 -1.86 -16.59
N VAL A 101 -3.63 -3.00 -17.22
CA VAL A 101 -2.25 -3.38 -17.52
C VAL A 101 -1.67 -2.49 -18.63
N GLU A 102 -2.40 -2.32 -19.73
CA GLU A 102 -1.86 -1.66 -20.93
C GLU A 102 -1.95 -0.14 -20.85
N ASN A 103 -3.04 0.40 -20.30
CA ASN A 103 -3.27 1.84 -20.31
C ASN A 103 -2.86 2.51 -18.99
N TYR A 104 -3.05 1.82 -17.86
CA TYR A 104 -2.77 2.42 -16.55
C TYR A 104 -1.41 2.02 -15.98
N LEU A 105 -1.09 0.73 -15.86
CA LEU A 105 0.09 0.22 -15.16
C LEU A 105 1.35 0.19 -16.04
N SER A 106 1.20 0.36 -17.36
CA SER A 106 2.33 0.37 -18.29
C SER A 106 3.32 1.54 -18.04
N PRO A 107 4.64 1.25 -17.94
CA PRO A 107 5.67 2.26 -17.73
C PRO A 107 5.91 3.15 -18.97
N GLU A 108 5.30 2.86 -20.11
CA GLU A 108 5.40 3.71 -21.31
C GLU A 108 4.51 4.97 -21.23
N ASN A 109 3.52 4.98 -20.32
CA ASN A 109 2.56 6.08 -20.14
C ASN A 109 2.93 7.09 -19.04
N LYS A 110 4.23 7.22 -18.73
CA LYS A 110 4.77 7.93 -17.55
C LYS A 110 4.37 9.41 -17.37
N TYR A 111 3.94 10.11 -18.42
CA TYR A 111 3.68 11.56 -18.38
C TYR A 111 2.23 11.95 -18.73
N PHE A 112 1.30 11.00 -18.67
CA PHE A 112 -0.11 11.30 -18.94
C PHE A 112 -0.80 11.90 -17.72
N PHE A 113 -1.55 12.99 -17.93
CA PHE A 113 -2.43 13.55 -16.92
C PHE A 113 -3.77 12.82 -16.96
N MET A 114 -4.28 12.49 -15.79
CA MET A 114 -5.51 11.73 -15.65
C MET A 114 -6.71 12.59 -16.04
N THR A 115 -7.61 12.03 -16.85
CA THR A 115 -8.95 12.59 -17.02
C THR A 115 -9.85 12.15 -15.86
N ALA A 116 -10.91 12.90 -15.59
CA ALA A 116 -11.92 12.50 -14.63
C ALA A 116 -12.60 11.17 -15.02
N GLY A 117 -12.74 10.90 -16.33
CA GLY A 117 -13.22 9.62 -16.86
C GLY A 117 -12.30 8.46 -16.51
N ASP A 118 -11.01 8.59 -16.81
CA ASP A 118 -10.02 7.54 -16.53
C ASP A 118 -9.90 7.26 -15.04
N TRP A 119 -9.83 8.31 -14.21
CA TRP A 119 -9.79 8.18 -12.76
C TRP A 119 -11.03 7.45 -12.23
N ASN A 120 -12.22 7.87 -12.66
CA ASN A 120 -13.47 7.21 -12.28
C ASN A 120 -13.52 5.74 -12.70
N LYS A 121 -13.06 5.42 -13.92
CA LYS A 121 -13.01 4.06 -14.43
C LYS A 121 -12.09 3.19 -13.58
N ILE A 122 -10.89 3.68 -13.25
CA ILE A 122 -9.93 2.95 -12.41
C ILE A 122 -10.51 2.71 -11.02
N ILE A 123 -11.04 3.74 -10.35
CA ILE A 123 -11.67 3.58 -9.03
C ILE A 123 -12.83 2.60 -9.10
N SER A 124 -13.69 2.70 -10.13
CA SER A 124 -14.82 1.79 -10.28
C SER A 124 -14.35 0.34 -10.46
N ILE A 125 -13.34 0.08 -11.29
CA ILE A 125 -12.80 -1.27 -11.48
C ILE A 125 -12.26 -1.83 -10.14
N LEU A 126 -11.45 -1.04 -9.45
CA LEU A 126 -10.71 -1.51 -8.27
C LEU A 126 -11.57 -1.62 -7.01
N PHE A 127 -12.61 -0.80 -6.87
CA PHE A 127 -13.49 -0.80 -5.70
C PHE A 127 -14.83 -1.52 -5.92
N SER A 128 -15.17 -1.94 -7.15
CA SER A 128 -16.41 -2.70 -7.45
C SER A 128 -16.24 -4.21 -7.43
N ALA A 129 -15.04 -4.74 -7.14
CA ALA A 129 -14.77 -6.18 -7.08
C ALA A 129 -15.54 -6.94 -5.96
N GLY A 130 -16.49 -6.29 -5.25
CA GLY A 130 -17.20 -6.82 -4.08
C GLY A 130 -18.69 -6.47 -3.96
N ASP A 131 -19.46 -6.53 -5.06
CA ASP A 131 -20.94 -6.34 -5.14
C ASP A 131 -21.48 -4.91 -4.92
N ASN A 132 -20.69 -3.95 -4.45
CA ASN A 132 -21.10 -2.54 -4.36
C ASN A 132 -20.40 -1.74 -5.47
N SER A 133 -21.14 -1.33 -6.49
CA SER A 133 -20.63 -0.39 -7.49
C SER A 133 -20.40 0.99 -6.85
N ILE A 134 -19.22 1.20 -6.27
CA ILE A 134 -18.80 2.49 -5.73
C ILE A 134 -18.16 3.27 -6.87
N SER A 135 -18.79 4.39 -7.24
CA SER A 135 -18.29 5.26 -8.31
C SER A 135 -17.85 6.60 -7.75
N ALA A 136 -16.59 6.97 -7.99
CA ALA A 136 -16.07 8.30 -7.68
C ALA A 136 -16.83 9.43 -8.42
N ARG A 137 -17.59 9.09 -9.48
CA ARG A 137 -18.41 10.02 -10.25
C ARG A 137 -19.49 10.70 -9.39
N ASN A 138 -20.00 10.01 -8.37
CA ASN A 138 -20.95 10.58 -7.42
C ASN A 138 -20.34 11.74 -6.62
N TYR A 139 -19.01 11.79 -6.52
CA TYR A 139 -18.25 12.77 -5.74
C TYR A 139 -17.48 13.79 -6.61
N LEU A 140 -17.53 13.66 -7.94
CA LEU A 140 -16.89 14.55 -8.92
C LEU A 140 -17.90 15.38 -9.72
N SER A 141 -18.96 15.87 -9.07
CA SER A 141 -20.02 16.64 -9.72
C SER A 141 -19.47 17.87 -10.44
N GLY A 142 -19.68 17.95 -11.76
CA GLY A 142 -19.27 19.10 -12.58
C GLY A 142 -18.11 18.82 -13.55
N TYR A 143 -17.43 17.68 -13.41
CA TYR A 143 -16.41 17.24 -14.36
C TYR A 143 -17.02 16.56 -15.59
N MET A 144 -16.55 16.93 -16.78
CA MET A 144 -16.76 16.15 -17.99
C MET A 144 -15.79 14.97 -18.03
N GLU A 145 -16.15 13.90 -18.75
CA GLU A 145 -15.36 12.66 -18.82
C GLU A 145 -13.90 12.89 -19.29
N ASN A 146 -13.70 13.84 -20.20
CA ASN A 146 -12.38 14.16 -20.77
C ASN A 146 -11.66 15.31 -20.05
N ASP A 147 -12.27 15.90 -19.02
CA ASP A 147 -11.63 16.99 -18.28
C ASP A 147 -10.47 16.44 -17.45
N LEU A 148 -9.32 17.11 -17.50
CA LEU A 148 -8.19 16.78 -16.63
C LEU A 148 -8.56 17.02 -15.18
N ILE A 149 -8.34 16.03 -14.33
CA ILE A 149 -8.63 16.13 -12.90
C ILE A 149 -7.45 16.75 -12.17
N ASN A 150 -7.73 17.70 -11.27
CA ASN A 150 -6.71 18.25 -10.38
C ASN A 150 -6.48 17.33 -9.16
N ARG A 151 -5.40 17.56 -8.43
CA ARG A 151 -5.02 16.74 -7.27
C ARG A 151 -6.04 16.83 -6.13
N GLN A 152 -6.59 18.02 -5.84
CA GLN A 152 -7.57 18.17 -4.76
C GLN A 152 -8.83 17.34 -4.99
N ASP A 153 -9.36 17.33 -6.22
CA ASP A 153 -10.61 16.65 -6.55
C ASP A 153 -10.40 15.14 -6.62
N ALA A 154 -9.24 14.70 -7.12
CA ALA A 154 -8.85 13.30 -7.11
C ALA A 154 -8.74 12.74 -5.68
N VAL A 155 -7.98 13.41 -4.80
CA VAL A 155 -7.79 12.97 -3.41
C VAL A 155 -9.09 13.07 -2.62
N SER A 156 -9.85 14.16 -2.76
CA SER A 156 -11.12 14.32 -2.05
C SER A 156 -12.15 13.29 -2.48
N SER A 157 -12.24 12.96 -3.77
CA SER A 157 -13.17 11.95 -4.28
C SER A 157 -12.82 10.53 -3.79
N ILE A 158 -11.53 10.15 -3.77
CA ILE A 158 -11.15 8.83 -3.23
C ILE A 158 -11.36 8.76 -1.72
N MET A 159 -11.08 9.81 -0.96
CA MET A 159 -11.38 9.84 0.47
C MET A 159 -12.88 9.68 0.76
N LYS A 160 -13.75 10.32 -0.04
CA LYS A 160 -15.21 10.11 0.06
C LYS A 160 -15.63 8.69 -0.29
N VAL A 161 -14.97 8.06 -1.27
CA VAL A 161 -15.15 6.64 -1.58
C VAL A 161 -14.76 5.77 -0.40
N LEU A 162 -13.59 6.01 0.20
CA LEU A 162 -13.11 5.27 1.37
C LEU A 162 -14.03 5.46 2.58
N ALA A 163 -14.58 6.66 2.81
CA ALA A 163 -15.54 6.94 3.89
C ALA A 163 -16.84 6.13 3.76
N SER A 164 -17.18 5.69 2.55
CA SER A 164 -18.36 4.85 2.31
C SER A 164 -18.13 3.36 2.65
N ILE A 165 -16.89 2.98 2.94
CA ILE A 165 -16.51 1.62 3.31
C ILE A 165 -16.58 1.51 4.84
N PRO A 166 -17.48 0.67 5.41
CA PRO A 166 -17.74 0.64 6.85
C PRO A 166 -16.53 0.35 7.75
N SER A 167 -15.49 -0.29 7.21
CA SER A 167 -14.25 -0.63 7.93
C SER A 167 -13.21 0.49 7.94
N ILE A 168 -13.45 1.62 7.27
CA ILE A 168 -12.52 2.75 7.19
C ILE A 168 -13.17 3.95 7.88
N THR A 169 -12.60 4.35 9.01
CA THR A 169 -12.98 5.60 9.69
C THR A 169 -12.11 6.73 9.17
N ILE A 170 -12.74 7.80 8.68
CA ILE A 170 -12.07 9.05 8.34
C ILE A 170 -12.51 10.06 9.40
N GLU A 171 -11.56 10.62 10.14
CA GLU A 171 -11.85 11.58 11.21
C GLU A 171 -12.70 12.76 10.67
N GLU A 172 -13.91 12.93 11.20
CA GLU A 172 -14.85 13.99 10.78
C GLU A 172 -14.62 15.31 11.53
N ASP A 173 -13.76 15.33 12.57
CA ASP A 173 -13.74 16.42 13.55
C ASP A 173 -12.54 17.39 13.43
N ALA A 174 -12.75 18.63 13.86
CA ALA A 174 -11.76 19.71 13.80
C ALA A 174 -10.54 19.54 14.75
N SER A 175 -10.57 18.56 15.66
CA SER A 175 -9.39 18.14 16.40
C SER A 175 -8.33 17.47 15.50
N ALA A 176 -8.75 16.80 14.42
CA ALA A 176 -7.87 16.29 13.36
C ALA A 176 -7.16 17.44 12.60
N LEU A 177 -7.88 18.55 12.41
CA LEU A 177 -7.38 19.76 11.74
C LEU A 177 -6.23 20.43 12.51
N HIS A 178 -6.21 20.34 13.85
CA HIS A 178 -5.10 20.86 14.66
C HIS A 178 -3.85 19.98 14.65
N LYS A 179 -3.98 18.66 14.42
CA LYS A 179 -2.84 17.73 14.31
C LYS A 179 -2.09 17.84 12.96
N SER A 180 -2.63 18.57 11.98
CA SER A 180 -2.22 18.48 10.56
C SER A 180 -1.90 19.82 9.87
N TYR A 181 -1.55 20.90 10.58
CA TYR A 181 -1.06 22.17 9.96
C TYR A 181 0.33 22.07 9.29
N VAL A 182 0.64 20.90 8.75
CA VAL A 182 1.89 20.61 8.07
C VAL A 182 1.84 21.14 6.64
N LEU A 183 0.72 20.99 5.95
CA LEU A 183 0.53 21.43 4.57
C LEU A 183 0.29 22.94 4.49
N THR A 184 1.08 23.65 3.70
CA THR A 184 1.15 25.13 3.69
C THR A 184 0.37 25.82 2.57
N ASP A 185 -0.24 25.05 1.66
CA ASP A 185 -0.83 25.56 0.41
C ASP A 185 -2.30 25.15 0.22
N LEU A 186 -3.03 24.96 1.31
CA LEU A 186 -4.44 24.55 1.29
C LEU A 186 -5.42 25.69 1.58
N ASP A 187 -4.94 26.89 1.94
CA ASP A 187 -5.77 27.99 2.45
C ASP A 187 -6.85 28.47 1.46
N ASP A 188 -6.62 28.30 0.16
CA ASP A 188 -7.54 28.72 -0.90
C ASP A 188 -8.67 27.70 -1.18
N LEU A 189 -8.68 26.55 -0.50
CA LEU A 189 -9.67 25.48 -0.70
C LEU A 189 -10.85 25.59 0.27
N SER A 190 -11.96 24.92 -0.05
CA SER A 190 -13.08 24.76 0.90
C SER A 190 -12.64 23.97 2.14
N GLU A 191 -13.21 24.27 3.30
CA GLU A 191 -12.89 23.57 4.56
C GLU A 191 -13.04 22.04 4.45
N GLU A 192 -14.06 21.58 3.72
CA GLU A 192 -14.29 20.15 3.44
C GLU A 192 -13.12 19.52 2.66
N ASN A 193 -12.68 20.15 1.57
CA ASN A 193 -11.55 19.64 0.78
C ASN A 193 -10.24 19.72 1.59
N GLN A 194 -10.05 20.78 2.37
CA GLN A 194 -8.89 20.88 3.27
C GLN A 194 -8.85 19.72 4.27
N LEU A 195 -9.98 19.40 4.89
CA LEU A 195 -10.08 18.28 5.83
C LEU A 195 -9.77 16.94 5.16
N LEU A 196 -10.37 16.65 4.00
CA LEU A 196 -10.15 15.40 3.27
C LEU A 196 -8.69 15.22 2.84
N ILE A 197 -8.06 16.28 2.32
CA ILE A 197 -6.65 16.24 1.90
C ILE A 197 -5.73 16.05 3.11
N ARG A 198 -6.01 16.73 4.22
CA ARG A 198 -5.23 16.57 5.46
C ARG A 198 -5.37 15.16 6.03
N ASN A 199 -6.56 14.59 6.02
CA ASN A 199 -6.78 13.20 6.44
C ASN A 199 -6.03 12.23 5.50
N ALA A 200 -6.11 12.42 4.18
CA ALA A 200 -5.34 11.62 3.22
C ALA A 200 -3.84 11.71 3.48
N TYR A 201 -3.33 12.92 3.80
CA TYR A 201 -1.95 13.13 4.16
C TYR A 201 -1.60 12.33 5.41
N CYS A 202 -2.29 12.58 6.53
CA CYS A 202 -2.06 11.90 7.81
C CYS A 202 -2.13 10.38 7.73
N LEU A 203 -3.00 9.82 6.88
CA LEU A 203 -3.13 8.37 6.66
C LEU A 203 -2.08 7.79 5.69
N GLY A 204 -1.25 8.64 5.09
CA GLY A 204 -0.20 8.24 4.16
C GLY A 204 -0.69 7.95 2.75
N PHE A 205 -1.89 8.40 2.37
CA PHE A 205 -2.54 8.10 1.08
C PHE A 205 -2.22 9.10 -0.03
N THR A 206 -1.49 10.16 0.28
CA THR A 206 -1.01 11.11 -0.74
C THR A 206 0.19 10.57 -1.49
N ASP A 207 0.44 11.08 -2.70
CA ASP A 207 1.57 10.67 -3.54
C ASP A 207 2.96 11.07 -2.98
N LEU A 208 4.00 10.57 -3.65
CA LEU A 208 5.42 10.85 -3.40
C LEU A 208 5.82 12.32 -3.52
N ASN A 209 5.04 13.17 -4.18
CA ASN A 209 5.46 14.53 -4.54
C ASN A 209 4.94 15.60 -3.57
N ILE A 210 4.53 15.23 -2.35
CA ILE A 210 4.46 16.19 -1.25
C ILE A 210 5.89 16.44 -0.80
N ASP A 211 6.50 17.45 -1.41
CA ASP A 211 7.90 17.80 -1.24
C ASP A 211 8.27 18.07 0.23
N SER A 212 9.57 18.13 0.51
CA SER A 212 10.14 18.63 1.78
C SER A 212 9.63 20.03 2.18
N ALA A 213 9.08 20.79 1.23
CA ALA A 213 8.42 22.07 1.45
C ALA A 213 6.98 21.95 2.01
N LYS A 214 6.47 20.73 2.23
CA LYS A 214 5.14 20.45 2.77
C LYS A 214 4.03 21.13 1.95
N LYS A 215 4.07 20.93 0.63
CA LYS A 215 3.11 21.47 -0.34
C LYS A 215 2.38 20.36 -1.06
N PHE A 216 1.05 20.41 -1.03
CA PHE A 216 0.19 19.43 -1.69
C PHE A 216 -0.05 19.74 -3.17
N ARG A 217 -0.01 21.02 -3.54
CA ARG A 217 -0.27 21.56 -4.88
C ARG A 217 -1.67 21.19 -5.38
N PRO A 218 -2.74 21.66 -4.73
CA PRO A 218 -4.10 21.19 -4.98
C PRO A 218 -4.61 21.44 -6.41
N ASN A 219 -4.11 22.49 -7.06
CA ASN A 219 -4.54 22.90 -8.40
C ASN A 219 -3.72 22.27 -9.54
N ASP A 220 -2.63 21.54 -9.24
CA ASP A 220 -1.89 20.81 -10.26
C ASP A 220 -2.74 19.64 -10.77
N TYR A 221 -2.59 19.27 -12.04
CA TYR A 221 -3.25 18.11 -12.61
C TYR A 221 -2.67 16.80 -12.04
N LEU A 222 -3.54 15.84 -11.76
CA LEU A 222 -3.14 14.52 -11.30
C LEU A 222 -2.39 13.79 -12.42
N SER A 223 -1.12 13.48 -12.19
CA SER A 223 -0.39 12.60 -13.10
C SER A 223 -0.75 11.14 -12.85
N ARG A 224 -0.60 10.29 -13.86
CA ARG A 224 -0.71 8.83 -13.71
C ARG A 224 0.22 8.27 -12.62
N ASN A 225 1.41 8.85 -12.46
CA ASN A 225 2.35 8.40 -11.44
C ASN A 225 1.86 8.71 -10.03
N ASP A 226 1.32 9.92 -9.83
CA ASP A 226 0.69 10.30 -8.56
C ASP A 226 -0.50 9.40 -8.25
N SER A 227 -1.33 9.11 -9.25
CA SER A 227 -2.50 8.25 -9.05
C SER A 227 -2.12 6.81 -8.70
N VAL A 228 -1.05 6.26 -9.30
CA VAL A 228 -0.51 4.95 -8.92
C VAL A 228 0.02 4.97 -7.50
N SER A 229 0.76 6.02 -7.14
CA SER A 229 1.30 6.22 -5.79
C SER A 229 0.19 6.24 -4.74
N ILE A 230 -0.86 7.04 -4.97
CA ILE A 230 -2.03 7.14 -4.10
C ILE A 230 -2.69 5.77 -3.92
N LEU A 231 -2.99 5.06 -5.01
CA LEU A 231 -3.67 3.76 -4.94
C LEU A 231 -2.82 2.67 -4.29
N TYR A 232 -1.53 2.63 -4.61
CA TYR A 232 -0.59 1.69 -4.00
C TYR A 232 -0.54 1.85 -2.48
N ARG A 233 -0.43 3.11 -2.01
CA ARG A 233 -0.40 3.41 -0.58
C ARG A 233 -1.72 3.08 0.11
N ILE A 234 -2.85 3.42 -0.50
CA ILE A 234 -4.17 3.04 0.01
C ILE A 234 -4.27 1.52 0.20
N PHE A 235 -3.96 0.73 -0.84
CA PHE A 235 -4.12 -0.72 -0.75
C PHE A 235 -3.05 -1.42 0.08
N SER A 236 -1.82 -0.89 0.14
CA SER A 236 -0.80 -1.40 1.06
C SER A 236 -1.20 -1.19 2.51
N ASN A 237 -1.92 -0.10 2.80
CA ASN A 237 -2.31 0.29 4.15
C ASN A 237 -3.65 -0.31 4.60
N LEU A 238 -4.64 -0.38 3.72
CA LEU A 238 -6.00 -0.82 4.04
C LEU A 238 -6.33 -2.21 3.49
N GLY A 239 -5.45 -2.78 2.67
CA GLY A 239 -5.73 -3.96 1.86
C GLY A 239 -6.50 -3.61 0.58
N PHE A 240 -6.50 -4.55 -0.37
CA PHE A 240 -7.37 -4.48 -1.53
C PHE A 240 -8.83 -4.71 -1.05
N PRO A 241 -9.82 -3.91 -1.49
CA PRO A 241 -11.21 -4.04 -1.04
C PRO A 241 -11.81 -5.38 -1.51
N ILE A 242 -11.74 -6.40 -0.65
CA ILE A 242 -12.31 -7.73 -0.88
C ILE A 242 -13.45 -7.93 0.13
N ASN A 243 -14.70 -7.83 -0.31
CA ASN A 243 -15.87 -8.03 0.56
C ASN A 243 -16.24 -9.51 0.78
N LYS A 244 -15.54 -10.46 0.15
CA LYS A 244 -15.83 -11.89 0.31
C LYS A 244 -14.54 -12.72 0.23
N LEU A 245 -13.99 -13.10 1.37
CA LEU A 245 -13.16 -14.31 1.46
C LEU A 245 -14.10 -15.47 1.77
N THR A 246 -14.51 -16.20 0.74
CA THR A 246 -15.06 -17.54 0.91
C THR A 246 -13.92 -18.42 1.44
N GLN A 247 -14.05 -18.89 2.67
CA GLN A 247 -13.15 -19.89 3.23
C GLN A 247 -13.25 -21.16 2.38
N ASN A 248 -12.28 -21.39 1.52
CA ASN A 248 -11.91 -22.74 1.14
C ASN A 248 -10.60 -23.07 1.86
N GLU A 249 -10.74 -23.86 2.91
CA GLU A 249 -9.66 -24.51 3.61
C GLU A 249 -8.91 -25.44 2.64
N ASP A 250 -7.64 -25.16 2.38
CA ASP A 250 -6.63 -26.21 2.23
C ASP A 250 -5.23 -25.64 2.50
N PRO A 251 -4.68 -25.79 3.73
CA PRO A 251 -3.32 -25.37 4.04
C PRO A 251 -2.34 -26.48 3.60
N SER A 252 -2.06 -26.58 2.30
CA SER A 252 -1.03 -27.51 1.82
C SER A 252 -0.49 -27.11 0.44
N ALA A 253 0.33 -26.07 0.38
CA ALA A 253 1.40 -25.92 -0.63
C ALA A 253 2.30 -24.71 -0.30
N ALA A 254 3.02 -24.76 0.82
CA ALA A 254 4.20 -23.92 0.99
C ALA A 254 5.41 -24.73 0.51
N THR A 255 5.88 -24.47 -0.71
CA THR A 255 7.18 -24.96 -1.16
C THR A 255 8.28 -24.07 -0.61
N ASP A 256 9.13 -24.67 0.21
CA ASP A 256 10.36 -24.12 0.77
C ASP A 256 11.21 -23.45 -0.31
N THR A 257 11.48 -22.15 -0.16
CA THR A 257 12.54 -21.49 -0.91
C THR A 257 13.30 -20.57 0.04
N GLU A 258 14.57 -20.89 0.32
CA GLU A 258 15.46 -20.07 1.14
C GLU A 258 15.81 -18.76 0.42
N PRO A 259 15.75 -17.58 1.08
CA PRO A 259 16.17 -16.34 0.45
C PRO A 259 17.68 -16.13 0.65
N GLY A 260 18.43 -16.25 -0.44
CA GLY A 260 19.84 -15.88 -0.50
C GLY A 260 20.04 -14.51 -1.14
N GLY A 261 20.43 -13.52 -0.32
CA GLY A 261 21.49 -12.56 -0.64
C GLY A 261 21.21 -11.37 -1.58
N ASN A 262 21.02 -10.20 -0.94
CA ASN A 262 21.48 -8.86 -1.32
C ASN A 262 21.07 -8.29 -2.70
N SER A 263 19.83 -7.80 -2.76
CA SER A 263 19.55 -6.47 -3.31
C SER A 263 18.80 -5.67 -2.23
N GLU A 264 18.79 -4.33 -2.27
CA GLU A 264 18.00 -3.51 -1.33
C GLU A 264 16.49 -3.73 -1.56
N GLU A 265 16.01 -4.88 -1.09
CA GLU A 265 14.60 -5.26 -1.09
C GLU A 265 13.87 -4.41 -0.06
N LEU A 266 12.79 -3.75 -0.51
CA LEU A 266 11.88 -3.04 0.37
C LEU A 266 11.32 -4.00 1.43
N TYR A 267 11.29 -3.56 2.68
CA TYR A 267 10.68 -4.33 3.76
C TYR A 267 9.21 -4.64 3.43
N SER A 268 8.88 -5.92 3.30
CA SER A 268 7.57 -6.41 2.83
C SER A 268 6.86 -7.28 3.87
N LEU A 269 5.63 -7.74 3.57
CA LEU A 269 4.89 -8.68 4.41
C LEU A 269 5.65 -10.01 4.56
N GLU A 270 6.32 -10.48 3.51
CA GLU A 270 7.16 -11.69 3.55
C GLU A 270 8.31 -11.52 4.54
N HIS A 271 8.92 -10.33 4.59
CA HIS A 271 9.98 -10.02 5.56
C HIS A 271 9.45 -10.09 7.00
N ILE A 272 8.24 -9.56 7.25
CA ILE A 272 7.57 -9.64 8.54
C ILE A 272 7.36 -11.10 8.98
N TYR A 273 6.74 -11.91 8.12
CA TYR A 273 6.47 -13.32 8.46
C TYR A 273 7.75 -14.15 8.58
N THR A 274 8.75 -13.88 7.74
CA THR A 274 10.06 -14.54 7.80
C THR A 274 10.78 -14.20 9.10
N GLU A 275 10.83 -12.93 9.50
CA GLU A 275 11.44 -12.51 10.77
C GLU A 275 10.72 -13.17 11.97
N TYR A 276 9.39 -13.21 11.94
CA TYR A 276 8.58 -13.82 12.98
C TYR A 276 8.84 -15.34 13.09
N ASN A 277 8.74 -16.08 11.99
CA ASN A 277 8.92 -17.53 11.94
C ASN A 277 10.35 -17.94 12.32
N ASN A 278 11.36 -17.22 11.82
CA ASN A 278 12.76 -17.46 12.18
C ASN A 278 12.98 -17.32 13.70
N TYR A 279 12.35 -16.33 14.33
CA TYR A 279 12.44 -16.15 15.77
C TYR A 279 11.73 -17.26 16.55
N LEU A 280 10.52 -17.66 16.13
CA LEU A 280 9.79 -18.78 16.72
C LEU A 280 10.60 -20.08 16.64
N ASP A 281 11.13 -20.41 15.48
CA ASP A 281 11.96 -21.60 15.27
C ASP A 281 13.18 -21.61 16.17
N ASN A 282 13.83 -20.46 16.33
CA ASN A 282 14.96 -20.30 17.23
C ASN A 282 14.57 -20.48 18.71
N LEU A 283 13.36 -20.09 19.11
CA LEU A 283 12.84 -20.38 20.45
C LEU A 283 12.58 -21.89 20.64
N PHE A 284 11.95 -22.54 19.66
CA PHE A 284 11.70 -23.99 19.69
C PHE A 284 12.99 -24.80 19.77
N LYS A 285 14.01 -24.44 18.98
CA LYS A 285 15.33 -25.09 18.97
C LYS A 285 16.07 -24.95 20.32
N ARG A 286 15.95 -23.80 20.99
CA ARG A 286 16.61 -23.56 22.30
C ARG A 286 15.92 -24.25 23.47
N GLY A 287 14.59 -24.33 23.45
CA GLY A 287 13.79 -25.15 24.38
C GLY A 287 13.86 -24.76 25.87
N LYS A 288 14.33 -23.55 26.22
CA LYS A 288 14.42 -23.11 27.63
C LYS A 288 13.03 -22.84 28.22
N SER A 289 12.90 -22.88 29.56
CA SER A 289 11.62 -22.58 30.24
C SER A 289 11.11 -21.16 29.93
N SER A 290 12.00 -20.17 29.90
CA SER A 290 11.68 -18.80 29.47
C SER A 290 11.15 -18.77 28.03
N ASP A 291 11.75 -19.57 27.14
CA ASP A 291 11.41 -19.63 25.72
C ASP A 291 10.01 -20.23 25.53
N LYS A 292 9.65 -21.26 26.32
CA LYS A 292 8.29 -21.83 26.31
C LYS A 292 7.21 -20.79 26.64
N LYS A 293 7.49 -19.89 27.59
CA LYS A 293 6.56 -18.81 27.92
C LYS A 293 6.47 -17.78 26.80
N LYS A 294 7.60 -17.41 26.17
CA LYS A 294 7.61 -16.55 24.97
C LYS A 294 6.81 -17.17 23.81
N ILE A 295 7.03 -18.45 23.51
CA ILE A 295 6.28 -19.19 22.49
C ILE A 295 4.77 -19.16 22.77
N ASN A 296 4.35 -19.41 24.02
CA ASN A 296 2.93 -19.37 24.37
C ASN A 296 2.33 -17.98 24.15
N MET A 297 3.04 -16.91 24.53
CA MET A 297 2.61 -15.53 24.27
C MET A 297 2.45 -15.26 22.77
N LEU A 298 3.42 -15.67 21.95
CA LEU A 298 3.40 -15.45 20.50
C LEU A 298 2.30 -16.25 19.79
N ASN A 299 2.16 -17.54 20.10
CA ASN A 299 1.08 -18.37 19.55
C ASN A 299 -0.30 -17.81 19.91
N LYS A 300 -0.44 -17.23 21.11
CA LYS A 300 -1.68 -16.60 21.53
C LYS A 300 -1.93 -15.29 20.79
N ALA A 301 -0.90 -14.47 20.60
CA ALA A 301 -0.99 -13.25 19.80
C ALA A 301 -1.39 -13.54 18.36
N GLU A 302 -0.70 -14.48 17.72
CA GLU A 302 -1.00 -14.95 16.37
C GLU A 302 -2.44 -15.47 16.28
N SER A 303 -2.89 -16.28 17.24
CA SER A 303 -4.28 -16.76 17.26
C SER A 303 -5.31 -15.63 17.39
N ILE A 304 -5.01 -14.54 18.08
CA ILE A 304 -5.94 -13.40 18.21
C ILE A 304 -5.98 -12.60 16.91
N LEU A 305 -4.82 -12.39 16.29
CA LEU A 305 -4.67 -11.59 15.07
C LEU A 305 -5.24 -12.31 13.83
N THR A 306 -5.10 -13.63 13.78
CA THR A 306 -5.59 -14.49 12.67
C THR A 306 -7.05 -14.93 12.82
N LYS A 307 -7.60 -15.00 14.03
CA LYS A 307 -9.02 -15.33 14.22
C LYS A 307 -9.90 -14.14 13.82
N SER A 308 -10.68 -14.32 12.77
CA SER A 308 -11.82 -13.44 12.45
C SER A 308 -12.85 -13.56 13.58
N THR A 309 -13.09 -12.50 14.35
CA THR A 309 -14.14 -12.51 15.38
C THR A 309 -15.55 -12.45 14.79
N GLU A 310 -15.72 -12.17 13.49
CA GLU A 310 -17.05 -12.20 12.86
C GLU A 310 -17.03 -12.77 11.43
N ILE A 311 -18.16 -13.37 11.06
CA ILE A 311 -18.46 -13.85 9.71
C ILE A 311 -18.50 -12.62 8.79
N GLY A 312 -17.46 -12.44 7.96
CA GLY A 312 -17.48 -11.49 6.84
C GLY A 312 -16.53 -10.29 6.91
N SER A 313 -15.63 -10.18 7.91
CA SER A 313 -14.62 -9.11 7.91
C SER A 313 -13.31 -9.59 8.55
N SER A 314 -12.43 -10.18 7.73
CA SER A 314 -11.00 -10.20 8.08
C SER A 314 -10.40 -8.86 7.68
N SER A 315 -10.75 -7.79 8.42
CA SER A 315 -10.05 -6.52 8.22
C SER A 315 -8.55 -6.78 8.43
N PRO A 316 -7.68 -6.41 7.47
CA PRO A 316 -6.23 -6.57 7.62
C PRO A 316 -5.68 -5.64 8.72
N VAL A 317 -6.48 -4.69 9.19
CA VAL A 317 -6.16 -3.70 10.22
C VAL A 317 -6.41 -4.26 11.63
N LEU A 318 -5.59 -3.83 12.59
CA LEU A 318 -5.70 -4.11 14.00
C LEU A 318 -6.86 -3.32 14.62
N SER A 319 -7.95 -4.01 14.96
CA SER A 319 -9.06 -3.40 15.68
C SER A 319 -8.77 -3.21 17.18
N LYS A 320 -9.48 -2.28 17.80
CA LYS A 320 -9.46 -2.02 19.23
C LYS A 320 -9.85 -3.26 20.03
N GLU A 321 -10.81 -4.04 19.54
CA GLU A 321 -11.19 -5.32 20.13
C GLU A 321 -10.02 -6.32 20.13
N LYS A 322 -9.39 -6.55 18.96
CA LYS A 322 -8.24 -7.45 18.86
C LYS A 322 -7.09 -6.98 19.75
N PHE A 323 -6.82 -5.67 19.78
CA PHE A 323 -5.75 -5.12 20.59
C PHE A 323 -6.02 -5.23 22.10
N THR A 324 -7.26 -4.97 22.53
CA THR A 324 -7.72 -5.21 23.92
C THR A 324 -7.47 -6.66 24.33
N ARG A 325 -7.80 -7.61 23.44
CA ARG A 325 -7.52 -9.03 23.65
C ARG A 325 -6.03 -9.31 23.72
N LEU A 326 -5.20 -8.71 22.87
CA LEU A 326 -3.74 -8.87 22.96
C LEU A 326 -3.19 -8.40 24.32
N LEU A 327 -3.57 -7.20 24.76
CA LEU A 327 -3.13 -6.64 26.04
C LEU A 327 -3.55 -7.51 27.23
N SER A 328 -4.80 -7.97 27.26
CA SER A 328 -5.32 -8.77 28.36
C SER A 328 -4.86 -10.23 28.30
N GLU A 329 -4.95 -10.86 27.14
CA GLU A 329 -4.73 -12.29 26.99
C GLU A 329 -3.25 -12.67 26.86
N VAL A 330 -2.44 -11.86 26.17
CA VAL A 330 -1.02 -12.13 25.93
C VAL A 330 -0.17 -11.53 27.06
N PHE A 331 -0.45 -10.28 27.42
CA PHE A 331 0.37 -9.52 28.38
C PHE A 331 -0.21 -9.48 29.80
N GLY A 332 -1.45 -9.96 30.01
CA GLY A 332 -2.04 -10.06 31.34
C GLY A 332 -2.39 -8.72 31.97
N LEU A 333 -2.70 -7.70 31.16
CA LEU A 333 -3.26 -6.45 31.65
C LEU A 333 -4.72 -6.67 32.06
N ASP A 334 -5.13 -6.06 33.17
CA ASP A 334 -6.54 -6.07 33.55
C ASP A 334 -7.34 -5.06 32.73
N GLN A 335 -8.67 -5.19 32.72
CA GLN A 335 -9.52 -4.33 31.90
C GLN A 335 -9.36 -2.84 32.24
N LYS A 336 -9.11 -2.49 33.51
CA LYS A 336 -8.94 -1.09 33.90
C LYS A 336 -7.64 -0.51 33.36
N GLU A 337 -6.57 -1.30 33.38
CA GLU A 337 -5.30 -0.95 32.74
C GLU A 337 -5.50 -0.78 31.23
N VAL A 338 -6.18 -1.73 30.57
CA VAL A 338 -6.45 -1.64 29.13
C VAL A 338 -7.28 -0.40 28.78
N ASP A 339 -8.35 -0.13 29.53
CA ASP A 339 -9.21 1.03 29.32
C ASP A 339 -8.45 2.36 29.49
N GLN A 340 -7.47 2.43 30.41
CA GLN A 340 -6.65 3.61 30.62
C GLN A 340 -5.75 3.94 29.43
N TYR A 341 -5.24 2.92 28.74
CA TYR A 341 -4.35 3.12 27.60
C TYR A 341 -5.12 3.39 26.30
N LEU A 342 -6.38 2.98 26.22
CA LEU A 342 -7.23 3.14 25.04
C LEU A 342 -8.07 4.43 25.04
N ILE A 343 -7.83 5.36 25.96
CA ILE A 343 -8.57 6.65 26.08
C ILE A 343 -8.31 7.55 24.87
N HIS A 344 -7.14 7.41 24.23
CA HIS A 344 -6.71 8.28 23.12
C HIS A 344 -7.20 7.79 21.75
N GLU A 345 -7.60 6.52 21.62
CA GLU A 345 -8.09 5.95 20.37
C GLU A 345 -9.62 6.08 20.30
N THR A 346 -10.10 7.04 19.51
CA THR A 346 -11.52 7.29 19.24
C THR A 346 -12.10 6.34 18.19
N ASP A 347 -11.24 5.81 17.33
CA ASP A 347 -11.63 4.97 16.20
C ASP A 347 -11.54 3.48 16.57
N ASP A 348 -12.18 2.63 15.76
CA ASP A 348 -12.13 1.18 15.96
C ASP A 348 -10.79 0.58 15.53
N ALA A 349 -9.99 1.29 14.75
CA ALA A 349 -8.65 0.89 14.33
C ALA A 349 -7.58 1.54 15.20
N ILE A 350 -6.50 0.80 15.50
CA ILE A 350 -5.35 1.31 16.27
C ILE A 350 -4.31 1.90 15.32
N SER A 351 -3.93 3.16 15.52
CA SER A 351 -2.86 3.83 14.77
C SER A 351 -1.45 3.45 15.27
N PHE A 352 -0.39 3.71 14.49
CA PHE A 352 1.00 3.49 14.95
C PHE A 352 1.37 4.38 16.14
N ASP A 353 0.91 5.63 16.12
CA ASP A 353 1.06 6.59 17.21
C ASP A 353 0.31 6.13 18.47
N GLY A 354 -0.93 5.67 18.33
CA GLY A 354 -1.69 5.02 19.39
C GLY A 354 -0.98 3.79 19.97
N LEU A 355 -0.46 2.93 19.10
CA LEU A 355 0.33 1.77 19.51
C LEU A 355 1.59 2.20 20.27
N ALA A 356 2.30 3.23 19.83
CA ALA A 356 3.50 3.76 20.49
C ALA A 356 3.16 4.25 21.91
N ILE A 357 2.15 5.12 22.03
CA ILE A 357 1.66 5.64 23.31
C ILE A 357 1.37 4.50 24.28
N ILE A 358 0.65 3.46 23.81
CA ILE A 358 0.23 2.35 24.67
C ILE A 358 1.43 1.48 25.09
N VAL A 359 2.34 1.20 24.17
CA VAL A 359 3.56 0.41 24.45
C VAL A 359 4.43 1.11 25.50
N PHE A 360 4.66 2.42 25.35
CA PHE A 360 5.57 3.16 26.21
C PHE A 360 4.94 3.66 27.51
N ASN A 361 3.61 3.80 27.56
CA ASN A 361 2.89 4.10 28.81
C ASN A 361 2.57 2.87 29.66
N SER A 362 2.86 1.65 29.19
CA SER A 362 2.61 0.41 29.91
C SER A 362 3.90 -0.25 30.45
N PRO A 363 4.20 -0.11 31.76
CA PRO A 363 5.37 -0.75 32.37
C PRO A 363 5.40 -2.27 32.23
N LYS A 364 4.23 -2.92 32.13
CA LYS A 364 4.11 -4.37 31.94
C LYS A 364 4.57 -4.83 30.56
N LEU A 365 4.48 -3.98 29.53
CA LEU A 365 4.91 -4.29 28.17
C LEU A 365 6.43 -4.20 28.01
N LEU A 366 7.06 -3.19 28.63
CA LEU A 366 8.50 -2.95 28.47
C LEU A 366 9.34 -3.50 29.63
N GLY A 367 8.72 -3.90 30.74
CA GLY A 367 9.42 -4.40 31.92
C GLY A 367 10.31 -3.37 32.59
N GLN A 368 10.07 -2.07 32.33
CA GLN A 368 10.80 -0.92 32.87
C GLN A 368 9.81 0.18 33.31
N ALA A 369 10.30 1.19 34.03
CA ALA A 369 9.54 2.42 34.23
C ALA A 369 9.23 3.08 32.88
N THR A 370 8.18 3.91 32.83
CA THR A 370 7.87 4.75 31.66
C THR A 370 9.16 5.41 31.15
N PRO A 371 9.43 5.38 29.82
CA PRO A 371 10.64 5.96 29.27
C PRO A 371 10.80 7.42 29.70
N GLU A 372 12.04 7.86 29.83
CA GLU A 372 12.34 9.30 29.89
C GLU A 372 11.95 9.96 28.56
N GLU A 373 11.70 11.28 28.58
CA GLU A 373 11.46 12.06 27.36
C GLU A 373 12.57 11.80 26.32
N ALA A 374 12.20 11.72 25.04
CA ALA A 374 13.18 11.43 24.01
C ALA A 374 14.17 12.59 23.90
N SER A 375 15.46 12.27 23.77
CA SER A 375 16.46 13.32 23.56
C SER A 375 16.18 14.07 22.26
N GLN A 376 16.51 15.37 22.19
CA GLN A 376 16.35 16.15 20.96
C GLN A 376 17.00 15.48 19.74
N LYS A 377 18.16 14.82 19.93
CA LYS A 377 18.83 14.06 18.89
C LYS A 377 17.97 12.89 18.37
N ALA A 378 17.32 12.15 19.26
CA ALA A 378 16.43 11.04 18.88
C ALA A 378 15.16 11.54 18.18
N LEU A 379 14.63 12.69 18.59
CA LEU A 379 13.50 13.35 17.92
C LEU A 379 13.90 13.82 16.51
N ASP A 380 15.09 14.38 16.34
CA ASP A 380 15.58 14.84 15.03
C ASP A 380 15.89 13.67 14.09
N GLU A 381 16.45 12.57 14.61
CA GLU A 381 16.66 11.33 13.87
C GLU A 381 15.32 10.71 13.43
N ALA A 382 14.35 10.62 14.34
CA ALA A 382 13.01 10.13 14.01
C ALA A 382 12.32 11.02 12.98
N ARG A 383 12.41 12.35 13.11
CA ARG A 383 11.83 13.29 12.14
C ARG A 383 12.45 13.17 10.74
N ALA A 384 13.73 12.82 10.66
CA ALA A 384 14.42 12.65 9.38
C ALA A 384 14.03 11.33 8.66
N ILE A 385 13.58 10.33 9.41
CA ILE A 385 13.33 8.98 8.91
C ILE A 385 11.83 8.72 8.72
N ILE A 386 11.00 9.11 9.69
CA ILE A 386 9.57 8.83 9.70
C ILE A 386 8.84 9.88 8.86
N PRO A 387 8.18 9.49 7.76
CA PRO A 387 7.36 10.42 7.00
C PRO A 387 6.27 11.01 7.90
N GLN A 388 6.10 12.34 7.80
CA GLN A 388 5.05 13.06 8.52
C GLN A 388 5.13 12.91 10.05
N PHE A 389 6.32 12.70 10.61
CA PHE A 389 6.56 12.59 12.04
C PHE A 389 5.90 13.71 12.86
N ASP A 390 5.85 14.93 12.32
CA ASP A 390 5.24 16.09 12.99
C ASP A 390 3.70 15.97 13.17
N THR A 391 3.06 14.95 12.62
CA THR A 391 1.63 14.64 12.83
C THR A 391 1.38 13.69 14.01
N ALA A 392 2.43 13.19 14.68
CA ALA A 392 2.31 12.36 15.87
C ALA A 392 1.69 13.15 17.04
N GLN A 393 0.78 12.51 17.77
CA GLN A 393 0.23 13.02 19.03
C GLN A 393 1.26 12.92 20.15
N ASP A 394 2.08 11.88 20.13
CA ASP A 394 3.19 11.68 21.07
C ASP A 394 4.50 11.36 20.32
N ALA A 395 5.21 12.42 19.97
CA ALA A 395 6.49 12.34 19.27
C ALA A 395 7.56 11.60 20.08
N ASP A 396 7.51 11.64 21.42
CA ASP A 396 8.46 10.95 22.28
C ASP A 396 8.26 9.45 22.19
N SER A 397 7.02 8.98 22.38
CA SER A 397 6.67 7.56 22.27
C SER A 397 7.02 7.00 20.89
N LEU A 398 6.74 7.74 19.82
CA LEU A 398 7.07 7.30 18.45
C LEU A 398 8.59 7.28 18.21
N SER A 399 9.34 8.26 18.72
CA SER A 399 10.80 8.28 18.65
C SER A 399 11.42 7.10 19.40
N HIS A 400 10.88 6.75 20.57
CA HIS A 400 11.29 5.55 21.31
C HIS A 400 10.99 4.26 20.54
N MET A 401 9.86 4.22 19.83
CA MET A 401 9.50 3.07 18.99
C MET A 401 10.53 2.82 17.89
N LEU A 402 11.07 3.89 17.29
CA LEU A 402 12.16 3.81 16.32
C LEU A 402 13.48 3.41 16.99
N SER A 403 13.88 4.10 18.06
CA SER A 403 15.19 3.91 18.70
C SER A 403 15.36 2.54 19.36
N THR A 404 14.27 1.94 19.84
CA THR A 404 14.24 0.57 20.38
C THR A 404 14.16 -0.51 19.29
N GLY A 405 14.02 -0.12 18.03
CA GLY A 405 13.93 -1.01 16.89
C GLY A 405 12.57 -1.70 16.72
N LEU A 406 11.53 -1.28 17.45
CA LEU A 406 10.20 -1.89 17.35
C LEU A 406 9.58 -1.70 15.95
N ILE A 407 9.88 -0.59 15.27
CA ILE A 407 9.40 -0.31 13.90
C ILE A 407 10.48 -0.40 12.82
N ASN A 408 11.63 -1.06 13.09
CA ASN A 408 12.66 -1.27 12.07
C ASN A 408 12.08 -2.00 10.85
N GLY A 409 12.39 -1.49 9.65
CA GLY A 409 11.82 -1.93 8.38
C GLY A 409 10.37 -1.46 8.13
N ILE A 410 9.51 -1.48 9.16
CA ILE A 410 8.09 -1.07 9.02
C ILE A 410 7.97 0.39 8.57
N HIS A 411 8.81 1.28 9.10
CA HIS A 411 8.81 2.69 8.71
C HIS A 411 9.27 2.95 7.27
N GLU A 412 9.86 1.95 6.61
CA GLU A 412 10.27 2.01 5.20
C GLU A 412 9.16 1.56 4.26
N ILE A 413 8.06 0.99 4.79
CA ILE A 413 6.88 0.63 4.00
C ILE A 413 6.28 1.92 3.41
N PRO A 414 6.07 1.99 2.08
CA PRO A 414 5.53 3.18 1.44
C PRO A 414 4.17 3.57 2.03
N GLY A 415 4.02 4.85 2.36
CA GLY A 415 2.80 5.37 3.02
C GLY A 415 2.77 5.17 4.54
N PHE A 416 3.88 4.74 5.17
CA PHE A 416 4.00 4.77 6.63
C PHE A 416 3.87 6.20 7.16
N THR A 417 2.97 6.39 8.14
CA THR A 417 2.79 7.63 8.88
C THR A 417 2.42 7.31 10.34
N PRO A 418 2.58 8.25 11.28
CA PRO A 418 2.16 8.06 12.67
C PRO A 418 0.67 7.69 12.82
N GLN A 419 -0.20 8.38 12.07
CA GLN A 419 -1.66 8.21 12.18
C GLN A 419 -2.20 7.04 11.35
N ARG A 420 -1.34 6.31 10.61
CA ARG A 420 -1.78 5.17 9.83
C ARG A 420 -2.26 4.02 10.76
N PRO A 421 -3.37 3.36 10.43
CA PRO A 421 -3.77 2.12 11.10
C PRO A 421 -2.71 1.01 11.00
N VAL A 422 -2.46 0.32 12.10
CA VAL A 422 -1.54 -0.81 12.18
C VAL A 422 -2.22 -2.04 11.57
N THR A 423 -1.54 -2.77 10.68
CA THR A 423 -2.06 -4.05 10.18
C THR A 423 -1.84 -5.19 11.20
N ASN A 424 -2.61 -6.27 11.08
CA ASN A 424 -2.43 -7.46 11.93
C ASN A 424 -1.01 -8.06 11.80
N ALA A 425 -0.40 -8.01 10.61
CA ALA A 425 0.96 -8.48 10.38
C ALA A 425 2.00 -7.58 11.09
N GLU A 426 1.84 -6.26 10.98
CA GLU A 426 2.71 -5.30 11.66
C GLU A 426 2.57 -5.38 13.18
N ALA A 427 1.34 -5.55 13.68
CA ALA A 427 1.09 -5.79 15.09
C ALA A 427 1.81 -7.05 15.58
N LEU A 428 1.77 -8.13 14.80
CA LEU A 428 2.43 -9.39 15.13
C LEU A 428 3.95 -9.20 15.30
N ILE A 429 4.61 -8.49 14.39
CA ILE A 429 6.06 -8.28 14.48
C ILE A 429 6.44 -7.34 15.62
N VAL A 430 5.65 -6.29 15.88
CA VAL A 430 5.87 -5.41 17.03
C VAL A 430 5.73 -6.19 18.33
N ILE A 431 4.69 -7.02 18.46
CA ILE A 431 4.50 -7.91 19.62
C ILE A 431 5.66 -8.88 19.77
N LYS A 432 6.14 -9.48 18.67
CA LYS A 432 7.32 -10.34 18.69
C LYS A 432 8.52 -9.61 19.26
N ARG A 433 8.80 -8.39 18.82
CA ARG A 433 9.95 -7.59 19.27
C ARG A 433 9.81 -7.18 20.75
N ILE A 434 8.59 -6.88 21.20
CA ILE A 434 8.29 -6.66 22.63
C ILE A 434 8.61 -7.93 23.44
N VAL A 435 8.08 -9.09 23.05
CA VAL A 435 8.29 -10.38 23.74
C VAL A 435 9.77 -10.79 23.71
N GLU A 436 10.48 -10.49 22.63
CA GLU A 436 11.92 -10.70 22.50
C GLU A 436 12.70 -9.90 23.57
N ASN A 437 12.34 -8.63 23.75
CA ASN A 437 12.98 -7.73 24.71
C ASN A 437 12.53 -7.96 26.17
N MET A 438 11.43 -8.67 26.41
CA MET A 438 10.98 -9.01 27.76
C MET A 438 11.95 -9.94 28.49
N LYS A 439 12.26 -9.57 29.74
CA LYS A 439 12.95 -10.42 30.72
C LYS A 439 11.93 -11.36 31.37
N ILE A 440 11.91 -12.61 30.93
CA ILE A 440 11.05 -13.65 31.49
C ILE A 440 11.90 -14.59 32.35
N ASN A 441 11.72 -14.50 33.67
CA ASN A 441 12.35 -15.38 34.65
C ASN A 441 11.63 -16.72 34.77
#